data_AF-A0A5K3F9L8-F1
#
_entry.id   AF-A0A5K3F9L8-F1
#
_cell.length_a   1.000
_cell.length_b   1.000
_cell.length_c   1.000
_cell.angle_alpha   90.00
_cell.angle_beta   90.00
_cell.angle_gamma   90.00
#
_symmetry.space_group_name_H-M   'P 1'
#
loop_
_entity.id
_entity.type
_entity.pdbx_description
1 polymer ?
#
loop_
_entity_poly.entity_id
_entity_poly.type
_entity_poly.pdbx_seq_one_letter_code
_entity_poly.pdbx_strand_id
1 'polypeptide(L)'
;MWGLALNAEACSHWLATLVGSFAIDFLILQPIKVILIAVWNSLRCDVDCCETTIGRTAEGVALVSALKHRYQLKHGQERKHKEEATTLVSPRAFLIKPPDEVAIAVARAHRAKRKRLLRVVCEFALLFAFLTSILIVAVHVHADGGDAIKTSLKAHFVNWAFFDITSVDDVWDWIERDFIRSLHAGKWYNGDPPVGQFGFLNDRANRIMGYATMRQIRVKPGLCSVPLELKATTPRCFGQYSRSRRDMSWHPIGWGWSDQTQLDATEYQKLEYAFNYTAEDTLNSLVYQGRINAYDGGGYLYKFIGDDKTLISDIRSLRSLKWIDALTRAVLIEIAVYNPASQLFAEVLIAFELPGNRAVTPSCEVQIANLMAFQVTGVNVILQLWKVRHFCSAYLLLLLLLLV
;
A
#
# COMPACT_ATOMS: atom_id res chain seq x y z
N MET A 1 -5.28 27.13 -9.20
CA MET A 1 -4.10 27.03 -8.31
C MET A 1 -4.49 27.15 -6.82
N TRP A 2 -5.69 26.72 -6.41
CA TRP A 2 -6.16 26.74 -5.00
C TRP A 2 -5.93 25.40 -4.28
N GLY A 3 -5.67 24.31 -5.02
CA GLY A 3 -5.50 22.95 -4.48
C GLY A 3 -4.20 22.71 -3.70
N LEU A 4 -3.14 23.45 -4.01
CA LEU A 4 -1.77 23.19 -3.50
C LEU A 4 -1.55 23.63 -2.04
N ALA A 5 -2.48 24.40 -1.45
CA ALA A 5 -2.37 24.92 -0.08
C ALA A 5 -3.32 24.24 0.92
N LEU A 6 -4.08 23.22 0.48
CA LEU A 6 -5.06 22.54 1.33
C LEU A 6 -4.41 21.38 2.09
N ASN A 7 -4.58 21.37 3.41
CA ASN A 7 -4.21 20.23 4.25
C ASN A 7 -5.07 19.00 3.88
N ALA A 8 -4.58 17.79 4.20
CA ALA A 8 -5.25 16.54 3.84
C ALA A 8 -6.73 16.47 4.31
N GLU A 9 -7.01 16.95 5.52
CA GLU A 9 -8.38 17.03 6.06
C GLU A 9 -9.26 18.01 5.27
N ALA A 10 -8.72 19.18 4.91
CA ALA A 10 -9.47 20.15 4.11
C ALA A 10 -9.77 19.61 2.70
N CYS A 11 -8.83 18.85 2.12
CA CYS A 11 -9.01 18.19 0.84
C CYS A 11 -10.08 17.08 0.90
N SER A 12 -10.10 16.28 1.96
CA SER A 12 -11.12 15.23 2.16
C SER A 12 -12.51 15.83 2.36
N HIS A 13 -12.63 16.90 3.14
CA HIS A 13 -13.88 17.65 3.29
C HIS A 13 -14.34 18.28 1.98
N TRP A 14 -13.43 18.88 1.20
CA TRP A 14 -13.75 19.43 -0.11
C TRP A 14 -14.24 18.36 -1.09
N LEU A 15 -13.61 17.18 -1.11
CA LEU A 15 -14.06 16.06 -1.94
C LEU A 15 -15.45 15.58 -1.49
N ALA A 16 -15.69 15.48 -0.18
CA ALA A 16 -16.97 15.08 0.37
C ALA A 16 -18.09 16.07 0.03
N THR A 17 -17.83 17.38 0.06
CA THR A 17 -18.82 18.40 -0.34
C THR A 17 -19.07 18.39 -1.84
N LEU A 18 -18.06 18.13 -2.66
CA LEU A 18 -18.21 17.98 -4.11
C LEU A 18 -19.06 16.74 -4.45
N VAL A 19 -18.75 15.59 -3.86
CA VAL A 19 -19.52 14.35 -4.08
C VAL A 19 -20.95 14.50 -3.54
N GLY A 20 -21.10 15.10 -2.36
CA GLY A 20 -22.41 15.37 -1.76
C GLY A 20 -23.26 16.31 -2.59
N SER A 21 -22.70 17.41 -3.09
CA SER A 21 -23.42 18.35 -3.96
C SER A 21 -23.82 17.73 -5.30
N PHE A 22 -22.94 16.92 -5.90
CA PHE A 22 -23.29 16.15 -7.10
C PHE A 22 -24.44 15.16 -6.84
N ALA A 23 -24.39 14.44 -5.71
CA ALA A 23 -25.46 13.49 -5.35
C ALA A 23 -26.79 14.20 -5.11
N ILE A 24 -26.79 15.36 -4.44
CA ILE A 24 -28.00 16.17 -4.23
C ILE A 24 -28.56 16.68 -5.56
N ASP A 25 -27.71 17.20 -6.46
CA ASP A 25 -28.21 17.68 -7.77
C ASP A 25 -28.78 16.53 -8.60
N PHE A 26 -28.08 15.39 -8.67
CA PHE A 26 -28.52 14.25 -9.48
C PHE A 26 -29.77 13.53 -8.93
N LEU A 27 -29.83 13.27 -7.61
CA LEU A 27 -30.91 12.48 -7.02
C LEU A 27 -32.14 13.31 -6.66
N ILE A 28 -31.97 14.61 -6.36
CA ILE A 28 -33.05 15.45 -5.83
C ILE A 28 -33.39 16.57 -6.82
N LEU A 29 -32.43 17.41 -7.18
CA LEU A 29 -32.73 18.63 -7.95
C LEU A 29 -33.12 18.32 -9.40
N GLN A 30 -32.46 17.36 -10.07
CA GLN A 30 -32.79 17.00 -11.45
C GLN A 30 -34.21 16.41 -11.58
N PRO A 31 -34.64 15.44 -10.76
CA PRO A 31 -36.03 14.97 -10.77
C PRO A 31 -37.05 16.08 -10.50
N ILE A 32 -36.77 16.95 -9.51
CA ILE A 32 -37.65 18.08 -9.20
C ILE A 32 -37.74 19.04 -10.40
N LYS A 33 -36.61 19.38 -11.04
CA LYS A 33 -36.59 20.23 -12.25
C LYS A 33 -37.44 19.62 -13.37
N VAL A 34 -37.35 18.30 -13.61
CA VAL A 34 -38.18 17.61 -14.62
C VAL A 34 -39.66 17.71 -14.29
N ILE A 35 -40.04 17.49 -13.03
CA ILE A 35 -41.44 17.60 -12.57
C ILE A 35 -41.93 19.04 -12.73
N LEU A 36 -41.16 20.04 -12.31
CA LEU A 36 -41.52 21.45 -12.43
C LEU A 36 -41.68 21.86 -13.90
N ILE A 37 -40.80 21.40 -14.79
CA ILE A 37 -40.91 21.64 -16.24
C ILE A 37 -42.15 20.95 -16.80
N ALA A 38 -42.46 19.72 -16.39
CA ALA A 38 -43.65 19.01 -16.83
C ALA A 38 -44.94 19.73 -16.37
N VAL A 39 -45.00 20.17 -15.11
CA VAL A 39 -46.12 20.95 -14.56
C VAL A 39 -46.24 22.30 -15.26
N TRP A 40 -45.13 23.02 -15.47
CA TRP A 40 -45.12 24.29 -16.20
C TRP A 40 -45.66 24.13 -17.62
N ASN A 41 -45.23 23.09 -18.34
CA ASN A 41 -45.74 22.80 -19.68
C ASN A 41 -47.21 22.35 -19.66
N SER A 42 -47.64 21.60 -18.64
CA SER A 42 -49.05 21.21 -18.47
C SER A 42 -49.96 22.40 -18.20
N LEU A 43 -49.50 23.39 -17.44
CA LEU A 43 -50.27 24.61 -17.13
C LEU A 43 -50.31 25.59 -18.31
N ARG A 44 -49.32 25.52 -19.22
CA ARG A 44 -49.30 26.29 -20.47
C ARG A 44 -50.06 25.60 -21.62
N CYS A 45 -50.39 24.32 -21.47
CA CYS A 45 -51.31 23.66 -22.38
C CYS A 45 -52.72 24.16 -22.08
N ASP A 46 -53.13 25.18 -22.81
CA ASP A 46 -54.53 25.54 -22.93
C ASP A 46 -55.30 24.31 -23.47
N VAL A 47 -56.51 24.10 -22.96
CA VAL A 47 -57.30 22.85 -23.08
C VAL A 47 -57.62 22.49 -24.55
N ASP A 48 -57.36 23.38 -25.51
CA ASP A 48 -57.49 23.15 -26.95
C ASP A 48 -56.33 22.36 -27.60
N CYS A 49 -55.27 22.02 -26.85
CA CYS A 49 -54.11 21.30 -27.42
C CYS A 49 -54.24 19.76 -27.48
N CYS A 50 -55.35 19.17 -27.02
CA CYS A 50 -55.42 17.70 -26.90
C CYS A 50 -55.50 16.93 -28.23
N GLU A 51 -55.57 17.62 -29.39
CA GLU A 51 -55.63 16.93 -30.70
C GLU A 51 -54.49 17.24 -31.67
N THR A 52 -53.55 18.17 -31.38
CA THR A 52 -52.59 18.62 -32.41
C THR A 52 -51.09 18.55 -32.07
N THR A 53 -50.68 18.27 -30.83
CA THR A 53 -49.25 18.33 -30.43
C THR A 53 -48.50 17.01 -30.36
N ILE A 54 -49.14 15.86 -30.58
CA ILE A 54 -48.40 14.59 -30.81
C ILE A 54 -47.75 14.58 -32.23
N GLY A 55 -48.07 15.55 -33.09
CA GLY A 55 -47.63 15.61 -34.49
C GLY A 55 -46.61 16.69 -34.84
N ARG A 56 -45.67 17.09 -33.96
CA ARG A 56 -44.71 18.17 -34.28
C ARG A 56 -43.22 17.86 -34.04
N THR A 57 -42.78 16.62 -34.21
CA THR A 57 -41.44 16.40 -34.77
C THR A 57 -41.57 16.28 -36.29
N ALA A 58 -40.73 16.98 -37.05
CA ALA A 58 -40.74 16.89 -38.51
C ALA A 58 -40.58 15.42 -38.99
N GLU A 59 -39.84 14.61 -38.22
CA GLU A 59 -39.72 13.17 -38.40
C GLU A 59 -41.03 12.42 -38.15
N GLY A 60 -41.81 12.78 -37.12
CA GLY A 60 -43.12 12.18 -36.83
C GLY A 60 -44.15 12.47 -37.92
N VAL A 61 -44.17 13.70 -38.43
CA VAL A 61 -45.07 14.09 -39.54
C VAL A 61 -44.67 13.38 -40.84
N ALA A 62 -43.37 13.26 -41.12
CA ALA A 62 -42.86 12.52 -42.27
C ALA A 62 -43.15 11.01 -42.17
N LEU A 63 -43.05 10.43 -40.98
CA LEU A 63 -43.38 9.02 -40.75
C LEU A 63 -44.88 8.77 -40.93
N VAL A 64 -45.73 9.65 -40.39
CA VAL A 64 -47.20 9.56 -40.51
C VAL A 64 -47.65 9.80 -41.96
N SER A 65 -47.04 10.73 -42.68
CA SER A 65 -47.34 10.96 -44.11
C SER A 65 -46.88 9.80 -44.99
N ALA A 66 -45.71 9.22 -44.71
CA ALA A 66 -45.22 8.02 -45.39
C ALA A 66 -46.10 6.78 -45.12
N LEU A 67 -46.58 6.62 -43.88
CA LEU A 67 -47.54 5.57 -43.51
C LEU A 67 -48.90 5.78 -44.20
N LYS A 68 -49.38 7.03 -44.29
CA LYS A 68 -50.62 7.40 -45.00
C LYS A 68 -50.53 7.10 -46.50
N HIS A 69 -49.38 7.38 -47.12
CA HIS A 69 -49.14 7.11 -48.54
C HIS A 69 -49.08 5.60 -48.86
N ARG A 70 -48.47 4.79 -47.99
CA ARG A 70 -48.49 3.31 -48.15
C ARG A 70 -49.88 2.71 -48.03
N TYR A 71 -50.74 3.29 -47.18
CA TYR A 71 -52.11 2.83 -47.00
C TYR A 71 -53.00 3.08 -48.23
N GLN A 72 -52.81 4.22 -48.92
CA GLN A 72 -53.54 4.52 -50.16
C GLN A 72 -53.13 3.61 -51.32
N LEU A 73 -51.86 3.21 -51.42
CA LEU A 73 -51.38 2.30 -52.46
C LEU A 73 -51.93 0.87 -52.31
N LYS A 74 -52.15 0.39 -51.07
CA LYS A 74 -52.74 -0.94 -50.82
C LYS A 74 -54.26 -1.00 -51.08
N HIS A 75 -55.01 0.08 -50.85
CA HIS A 75 -56.45 0.13 -51.13
C HIS A 75 -56.81 0.63 -52.55
N GLY A 76 -55.83 1.09 -53.33
CA GLY A 76 -56.02 1.48 -54.74
C GLY A 76 -56.31 0.31 -55.68
N GLN A 77 -56.09 -0.94 -55.26
CA GLN A 77 -56.36 -2.13 -56.07
C GLN A 77 -57.75 -2.75 -55.85
N GLU A 78 -58.55 -2.27 -54.89
CA GLU A 78 -59.87 -2.85 -54.57
C GLU A 78 -61.07 -1.94 -54.86
N ARG A 79 -60.85 -0.73 -55.41
CA ARG A 79 -61.95 0.19 -55.74
C ARG A 79 -62.34 0.13 -57.22
N LYS A 80 -62.90 -1.02 -57.62
CA LYS A 80 -63.93 -1.10 -58.66
C LYS A 80 -65.08 -1.91 -58.07
N HIS A 81 -65.93 -1.27 -57.27
CA HIS A 81 -67.37 -1.51 -57.18
C HIS A 81 -67.95 -0.76 -55.98
N LYS A 82 -69.11 -0.14 -56.23
CA LYS A 82 -70.06 0.51 -55.31
C LYS A 82 -69.76 1.95 -54.90
N GLU A 83 -70.39 2.84 -55.67
CA GLU A 83 -71.02 4.07 -55.20
C GLU A 83 -72.06 3.80 -54.09
N GLU A 84 -72.37 4.88 -53.36
CA GLU A 84 -73.46 5.09 -52.40
C GLU A 84 -73.30 4.53 -50.98
N ALA A 85 -72.82 5.40 -50.07
CA ALA A 85 -73.45 5.67 -48.77
C ALA A 85 -72.70 6.80 -48.05
N THR A 86 -73.32 7.97 -48.03
CA THR A 86 -72.91 9.15 -47.26
C THR A 86 -73.41 9.03 -45.81
N THR A 87 -72.68 9.68 -44.89
CA THR A 87 -73.03 10.10 -43.51
C THR A 87 -72.67 9.21 -42.31
N LEU A 88 -72.28 9.90 -41.23
CA LEU A 88 -71.83 9.48 -39.88
C LEU A 88 -70.32 9.27 -39.69
N VAL A 89 -69.60 10.40 -39.54
CA VAL A 89 -68.20 10.45 -39.10
C VAL A 89 -68.13 10.32 -37.57
N SER A 90 -67.77 9.14 -37.08
CA SER A 90 -67.32 8.89 -35.70
C SER A 90 -65.83 9.28 -35.54
N PRO A 91 -65.37 9.81 -34.40
CA PRO A 91 -63.97 10.22 -34.23
C PRO A 91 -63.06 9.00 -34.41
N ARG A 92 -62.14 9.12 -35.37
CA ARG A 92 -61.26 8.05 -35.85
C ARG A 92 -60.43 7.52 -34.70
N ALA A 93 -60.81 6.37 -34.15
CA ALA A 93 -59.89 5.51 -33.43
C ALA A 93 -58.71 5.21 -34.39
N PHE A 94 -57.54 5.80 -34.11
CA PHE A 94 -56.31 5.48 -34.82
C PHE A 94 -56.04 4.00 -34.62
N LEU A 95 -56.36 3.18 -35.63
CA LEU A 95 -56.05 1.76 -35.62
C LEU A 95 -54.53 1.64 -35.82
N ILE A 96 -53.77 1.67 -34.73
CA ILE A 96 -52.33 1.41 -34.74
C ILE A 96 -52.16 -0.07 -35.12
N LYS A 97 -51.90 -0.34 -36.40
CA LYS A 97 -51.54 -1.69 -36.85
C LYS A 97 -50.11 -2.00 -36.37
N PRO A 98 -49.85 -3.26 -35.98
CA PRO A 98 -48.51 -3.68 -35.56
C PRO A 98 -47.50 -3.39 -36.69
N PRO A 99 -46.29 -2.93 -36.35
CA PRO A 99 -45.25 -2.61 -37.32
C PRO A 99 -44.87 -3.84 -38.17
N ASP A 100 -44.44 -3.58 -39.41
CA ASP A 100 -44.04 -4.59 -40.39
C ASP A 100 -42.91 -5.50 -39.84
N GLU A 101 -42.93 -6.80 -40.16
CA GLU A 101 -42.00 -7.79 -39.58
C GLU A 101 -40.53 -7.43 -39.88
N VAL A 102 -40.27 -6.86 -41.06
CA VAL A 102 -38.94 -6.38 -41.47
C VAL A 102 -38.50 -5.19 -40.60
N ALA A 103 -39.42 -4.26 -40.28
CA ALA A 103 -39.13 -3.13 -39.40
C ALA A 103 -38.86 -3.58 -37.96
N ILE A 104 -39.57 -4.61 -37.48
CA ILE A 104 -39.32 -5.22 -36.16
C ILE A 104 -37.93 -5.88 -36.13
N ALA A 105 -37.54 -6.61 -37.19
CA ALA A 105 -36.24 -7.24 -37.28
C ALA A 105 -35.09 -6.22 -37.25
N VAL A 106 -35.23 -5.10 -37.99
CA VAL A 106 -34.28 -3.99 -37.98
C VAL A 106 -34.20 -3.34 -36.59
N ALA A 107 -35.35 -3.06 -35.95
CA ALA A 107 -35.39 -2.50 -34.60
C ALA A 107 -34.75 -3.43 -33.55
N ARG A 108 -34.96 -4.75 -33.65
CA ARG A 108 -34.30 -5.76 -32.80
C ARG A 108 -32.78 -5.77 -32.99
N ALA A 109 -32.30 -5.70 -34.24
CA ALA A 109 -30.87 -5.62 -34.54
C ALA A 109 -30.22 -4.33 -34.00
N HIS A 110 -30.88 -3.18 -34.13
CA HIS A 110 -30.42 -1.92 -33.53
C HIS A 110 -30.41 -1.98 -31.99
N ARG A 111 -31.43 -2.57 -31.37
CA ARG A 111 -31.49 -2.74 -29.90
C ARG A 111 -30.36 -3.64 -29.41
N ALA A 112 -30.04 -4.72 -30.12
CA ALA A 112 -28.93 -5.62 -29.77
C ALA A 112 -27.57 -4.89 -29.84
N LYS A 113 -27.33 -4.09 -30.90
CA LYS A 113 -26.12 -3.26 -31.02
C LYS A 113 -26.02 -2.23 -29.89
N ARG A 114 -27.13 -1.57 -29.52
CA ARG A 114 -27.19 -0.60 -28.41
C ARG A 114 -26.91 -1.25 -27.05
N LYS A 115 -27.50 -2.42 -26.76
CA LYS A 115 -27.22 -3.18 -25.54
C LYS A 115 -25.74 -3.60 -25.45
N ARG A 116 -25.15 -4.02 -26.58
CA ARG A 116 -23.71 -4.37 -26.64
C ARG A 116 -22.81 -3.15 -26.40
N LEU A 117 -23.12 -2.01 -27.03
CA LEU A 117 -22.37 -0.77 -26.80
C LEU A 117 -22.49 -0.33 -25.34
N LEU A 118 -23.70 -0.32 -24.77
CA LEU A 118 -23.91 0.08 -23.38
C LEU A 118 -23.15 -0.83 -22.41
N ARG A 119 -23.14 -2.14 -22.65
CA ARG A 119 -22.33 -3.09 -21.85
C ARG A 119 -20.86 -2.72 -21.87
N VAL A 120 -20.30 -2.47 -23.06
CA VAL A 120 -18.89 -2.08 -23.22
C VAL A 120 -18.61 -0.76 -22.50
N VAL A 121 -19.46 0.26 -22.65
CA VAL A 121 -19.30 1.55 -21.96
C VAL A 121 -19.34 1.38 -20.45
N CYS A 122 -20.24 0.55 -19.92
CA CYS A 122 -20.31 0.29 -18.49
C CYS A 122 -19.09 -0.49 -17.97
N GLU A 123 -18.59 -1.47 -18.72
CA GLU A 123 -17.34 -2.19 -18.39
C GLU A 123 -16.15 -1.21 -18.33
N PHE A 124 -16.01 -0.32 -19.33
CA PHE A 124 -14.99 0.72 -19.32
C PHE A 124 -15.14 1.68 -18.13
N ALA A 125 -16.36 2.09 -17.80
CA ALA A 125 -16.61 2.96 -16.65
C ALA A 125 -16.22 2.29 -15.33
N LEU A 126 -16.50 0.99 -15.17
CA LEU A 126 -16.09 0.22 -13.98
C LEU A 126 -14.57 0.07 -13.89
N LEU A 127 -13.90 -0.25 -15.01
CA LEU A 127 -12.43 -0.34 -15.04
C LEU A 127 -11.77 1.00 -14.74
N PHE A 128 -12.31 2.10 -15.26
CA PHE A 128 -11.82 3.44 -14.97
C PHE A 128 -12.00 3.81 -13.49
N ALA A 129 -13.17 3.50 -12.91
CA ALA A 129 -13.42 3.68 -11.48
C ALA A 129 -12.45 2.83 -10.62
N PHE A 130 -12.17 1.60 -11.05
CA PHE A 130 -11.23 0.72 -10.36
C PHE A 130 -9.79 1.25 -10.42
N LEU A 131 -9.29 1.59 -11.61
CA LEU A 131 -7.95 2.14 -11.78
C LEU A 131 -7.76 3.45 -11.01
N THR A 132 -8.74 4.34 -11.02
CA THR A 132 -8.69 5.60 -10.26
C THR A 132 -8.68 5.34 -8.75
N SER A 133 -9.42 4.33 -8.26
CA SER A 133 -9.38 3.93 -6.85
C SER A 133 -8.02 3.38 -6.43
N ILE A 134 -7.38 2.54 -7.27
CA ILE A 134 -6.02 2.05 -7.03
C ILE A 134 -5.05 3.23 -7.00
N LEU A 135 -5.15 4.16 -7.96
CA LEU A 135 -4.26 5.32 -8.02
C LEU A 135 -4.37 6.19 -6.76
N ILE A 136 -5.59 6.44 -6.27
CA ILE A 136 -5.81 7.20 -5.04
C ILE A 136 -5.16 6.48 -3.84
N VAL A 137 -5.34 5.16 -3.72
CA VAL A 137 -4.72 4.38 -2.63
C VAL A 137 -3.20 4.38 -2.76
N ALA A 138 -2.67 4.16 -3.96
CA ALA A 138 -1.24 4.11 -4.21
C ALA A 138 -0.57 5.45 -3.87
N VAL A 139 -1.15 6.57 -4.30
CA VAL A 139 -0.64 7.92 -3.97
C VAL A 139 -0.75 8.21 -2.48
N HIS A 140 -1.81 7.78 -1.80
CA HIS A 140 -1.97 8.02 -0.37
C HIS A 140 -1.04 7.17 0.51
N VAL A 141 -0.77 5.93 0.09
CA VAL A 141 0.16 5.02 0.78
C VAL A 141 1.60 5.40 0.50
N HIS A 142 1.89 5.94 -0.69
CA HIS A 142 3.23 6.43 -1.00
C HIS A 142 3.56 7.63 -0.12
N ALA A 143 4.59 7.46 0.69
CA ALA A 143 5.04 8.47 1.63
C ALA A 143 5.80 9.58 0.88
N ASP A 144 5.18 10.73 0.65
CA ASP A 144 5.86 11.90 0.12
C ASP A 144 7.11 12.23 0.97
N GLY A 145 8.28 12.30 0.34
CA GLY A 145 9.55 12.54 1.02
C GLY A 145 10.23 11.29 1.63
N GLY A 146 9.64 10.10 1.51
CA GLY A 146 10.21 8.85 2.01
C GLY A 146 11.61 8.55 1.45
N ASP A 147 11.83 8.75 0.15
CA ASP A 147 13.13 8.50 -0.48
C ASP A 147 14.25 9.42 0.03
N ALA A 148 13.91 10.68 0.37
CA ALA A 148 14.86 11.62 0.94
C ALA A 148 15.28 11.19 2.35
N ILE A 149 14.33 10.77 3.19
CA ILE A 149 14.61 10.23 4.52
C ILE A 149 15.43 8.95 4.41
N LYS A 150 15.05 8.05 3.50
CA LYS A 150 15.76 6.79 3.25
C LYS A 150 17.23 7.05 2.90
N THR A 151 17.48 7.99 2.01
CA THR A 151 18.83 8.37 1.59
C THR A 151 19.61 9.03 2.73
N SER A 152 18.95 9.93 3.48
CA SER A 152 19.55 10.63 4.63
C SER A 152 19.96 9.64 5.74
N LEU A 153 19.06 8.75 6.15
CA LEU A 153 19.33 7.73 7.17
C LEU A 153 20.43 6.77 6.73
N LYS A 154 20.43 6.36 5.46
CA LYS A 154 21.48 5.50 4.94
C LYS A 154 22.85 6.19 5.01
N ALA A 155 22.93 7.46 4.61
CA ALA A 155 24.17 8.24 4.69
C ALA A 155 24.60 8.53 6.14
N HIS A 156 23.64 8.64 7.08
CA HIS A 156 23.91 8.86 8.50
C HIS A 156 24.61 7.67 9.16
N PHE A 157 24.10 6.46 8.94
CA PHE A 157 24.67 5.25 9.54
C PHE A 157 25.82 4.62 8.74
N VAL A 158 25.78 4.75 7.42
CA VAL A 158 26.66 4.02 6.51
C VAL A 158 27.36 4.97 5.54
N ASN A 159 28.66 5.13 5.73
CA ASN A 159 29.54 5.88 4.83
C ASN A 159 30.22 4.94 3.81
N TRP A 160 31.14 5.46 3.00
CA TRP A 160 31.90 4.64 2.05
C TRP A 160 32.79 3.60 2.75
N ALA A 161 33.40 3.96 3.89
CA ALA A 161 34.30 3.07 4.65
C ALA A 161 33.57 1.86 5.26
N PHE A 162 32.27 1.97 5.53
CA PHE A 162 31.45 0.83 5.97
C PHE A 162 31.46 -0.31 4.95
N PHE A 163 31.50 -0.01 3.66
CA PHE A 163 31.53 -1.06 2.62
C PHE A 163 32.90 -1.72 2.47
N ASP A 164 33.95 -1.14 3.06
CA ASP A 164 35.31 -1.69 3.10
C ASP A 164 35.53 -2.61 4.32
N ILE A 165 34.51 -2.80 5.18
CA ILE A 165 34.55 -3.73 6.32
C ILE A 165 34.66 -5.16 5.78
N THR A 166 35.78 -5.83 6.07
CA THR A 166 36.03 -7.20 5.60
C THR A 166 36.31 -8.19 6.75
N SER A 167 36.69 -7.70 7.93
CA SER A 167 37.00 -8.51 9.10
C SER A 167 36.05 -8.25 10.27
N VAL A 168 36.02 -9.19 11.22
CA VAL A 168 35.24 -9.04 12.46
C VAL A 168 35.77 -7.89 13.34
N ASP A 169 37.08 -7.65 13.31
CA ASP A 169 37.67 -6.54 14.06
C ASP A 169 37.23 -5.18 13.49
N ASP A 170 37.11 -5.06 12.18
CA ASP A 170 36.56 -3.85 11.53
C ASP A 170 35.09 -3.62 11.91
N VAL A 171 34.29 -4.69 12.05
CA VAL A 171 32.91 -4.59 12.52
C VAL A 171 32.87 -3.98 13.93
N TRP A 172 33.70 -4.48 14.83
CA TRP A 172 33.76 -3.95 16.19
C TRP A 172 34.23 -2.49 16.23
N ASP A 173 35.26 -2.16 15.45
CA ASP A 173 35.78 -0.79 15.35
C ASP A 173 34.71 0.17 14.81
N TRP A 174 33.95 -0.25 13.80
CA TRP A 174 32.83 0.53 13.26
C TRP A 174 31.70 0.70 14.28
N ILE A 175 31.33 -0.37 15.03
CA ILE A 175 30.29 -0.27 16.06
C ILE A 175 30.71 0.76 17.13
N GLU A 176 31.94 0.65 17.62
CA GLU A 176 32.45 1.50 18.70
C GLU A 176 32.62 2.97 18.28
N ARG A 177 33.14 3.21 17.06
CA ARG A 177 33.53 4.55 16.62
C ARG A 177 32.41 5.31 15.93
N ASP A 178 31.65 4.63 15.07
CA ASP A 178 30.71 5.29 14.15
C ASP A 178 29.26 5.02 14.58
N PHE A 179 28.91 3.76 14.82
CA PHE A 179 27.52 3.38 15.10
C PHE A 179 26.99 3.98 16.41
N ILE A 180 27.68 3.77 17.54
CA ILE A 180 27.22 4.27 18.84
C ILE A 180 27.07 5.80 18.82
N ARG A 181 28.00 6.52 18.20
CA ARG A 181 27.93 7.98 18.05
C ARG A 181 26.77 8.44 17.17
N SER A 182 26.23 7.56 16.33
CA SER A 182 25.10 7.87 15.45
C SER A 182 23.74 7.72 16.16
N LEU A 183 23.67 6.93 17.23
CA LEU A 183 22.44 6.62 17.96
C LEU A 183 21.89 7.80 18.77
N HIS A 184 22.76 8.65 19.31
CA HIS A 184 22.36 9.75 20.18
C HIS A 184 22.88 11.09 19.68
N ALA A 185 22.05 12.13 19.82
CA ALA A 185 22.47 13.50 19.57
C ALA A 185 23.72 13.84 20.39
N GLY A 186 24.81 14.19 19.69
CA GLY A 186 26.05 14.62 20.32
C GLY A 186 25.98 16.07 20.82
N LYS A 187 27.05 16.49 21.50
CA LYS A 187 27.23 17.89 21.93
C LYS A 187 27.19 18.85 20.74
N TRP A 188 26.82 20.10 20.99
CA TRP A 188 26.91 21.17 20.01
C TRP A 188 28.37 21.52 19.68
N TYR A 189 28.58 22.27 18.59
CA TYR A 189 29.90 22.71 18.16
C TYR A 189 30.62 23.57 19.23
N ASN A 190 29.86 24.22 20.10
CA ASN A 190 30.34 25.01 21.24
C ASN A 190 30.55 24.17 22.51
N GLY A 191 30.33 22.84 22.46
CA GLY A 191 30.49 21.93 23.59
C GLY A 191 29.27 21.80 24.49
N ASP A 192 28.18 22.54 24.23
CA ASP A 192 26.97 22.50 25.04
C ASP A 192 26.23 21.16 24.87
N PRO A 193 25.51 20.71 25.92
CA PRO A 193 24.68 19.52 25.83
C PRO A 193 23.48 19.74 24.87
N PRO A 194 23.00 18.69 24.20
CA PRO A 194 21.89 18.77 23.26
C PRO A 194 20.53 18.79 23.99
N VAL A 195 20.26 19.88 24.72
CA VAL A 195 19.04 20.07 25.51
C VAL A 195 17.81 20.00 24.60
N GLY A 196 16.82 19.18 24.98
CA GLY A 196 15.58 19.00 24.22
C GLY A 196 15.69 18.03 23.03
N GLN A 197 16.86 17.46 22.77
CA GLN A 197 17.08 16.48 21.70
C GLN A 197 17.28 15.05 22.25
N PHE A 198 16.79 14.77 23.46
CA PHE A 198 16.81 13.43 24.02
C PHE A 198 16.03 12.46 23.13
N GLY A 199 16.69 11.37 22.74
CA GLY A 199 16.15 10.37 21.82
C GLY A 199 16.24 10.75 20.34
N PHE A 200 16.81 11.91 19.97
CA PHE A 200 17.18 12.15 18.58
C PHE A 200 18.50 11.46 18.25
N LEU A 201 18.60 10.96 17.01
CA LEU A 201 19.87 10.53 16.43
C LEU A 201 20.82 11.73 16.30
N ASN A 202 22.08 11.43 16.01
CA ASN A 202 23.09 12.48 15.82
C ASN A 202 22.85 13.37 14.58
N ASP A 203 21.92 12.99 13.70
CA ASP A 203 21.42 13.85 12.61
C ASP A 203 20.47 14.97 13.09
N ARG A 204 19.98 14.87 14.34
CA ARG A 204 19.06 15.82 14.99
C ARG A 204 17.72 16.01 14.27
N ALA A 205 17.41 15.13 13.32
CA ALA A 205 16.21 15.18 12.51
C ALA A 205 15.31 13.97 12.80
N ASN A 206 15.91 12.81 13.03
CA ASN A 206 15.20 11.57 13.28
C ASN A 206 15.27 11.20 14.77
N ARG A 207 14.15 10.75 15.32
CA ARG A 207 14.03 10.31 16.70
C ARG A 207 14.02 8.79 16.78
N ILE A 208 14.89 8.19 17.59
CA ILE A 208 14.87 6.75 17.83
C ILE A 208 13.61 6.35 18.62
N MET A 209 12.97 5.28 18.18
CA MET A 209 11.81 4.70 18.84
C MET A 209 12.27 3.49 19.66
N GLY A 210 12.43 3.69 20.97
CA GLY A 210 12.96 2.66 21.86
C GLY A 210 14.49 2.65 21.88
N TYR A 211 15.09 1.53 21.47
CA TYR A 211 16.53 1.31 21.46
C TYR A 211 16.93 0.50 20.22
N ALA A 212 18.18 0.64 19.79
CA ALA A 212 18.74 -0.25 18.78
C ALA A 212 18.97 -1.64 19.37
N THR A 213 18.89 -2.68 18.54
CA THR A 213 19.22 -4.04 18.95
C THR A 213 20.26 -4.65 18.02
N MET A 214 21.16 -5.47 18.57
CA MET A 214 22.14 -6.26 17.83
C MET A 214 21.83 -7.74 18.05
N ARG A 215 21.42 -8.41 16.99
CA ARG A 215 21.02 -9.81 16.98
C ARG A 215 22.05 -10.64 16.23
N GLN A 216 22.45 -11.75 16.83
CA GLN A 216 23.41 -12.68 16.24
C GLN A 216 22.77 -14.00 15.90
N ILE A 217 23.07 -14.48 14.71
CA ILE A 217 22.69 -15.80 14.22
C ILE A 217 23.92 -16.69 14.16
N ARG A 218 23.84 -17.85 14.82
CA ARG A 218 24.93 -18.82 14.98
C ARG A 218 24.54 -20.20 14.47
N VAL A 219 25.54 -21.01 14.15
CA VAL A 219 25.37 -22.42 13.81
C VAL A 219 26.01 -23.33 14.85
N LYS A 220 25.50 -24.55 14.96
CA LYS A 220 26.06 -25.56 15.87
C LYS A 220 27.52 -25.89 15.50
N PRO A 221 28.37 -26.26 16.47
CA PRO A 221 29.72 -26.75 16.18
C PRO A 221 29.67 -28.12 15.46
N GLY A 222 30.75 -28.46 14.75
CA GLY A 222 30.92 -29.82 14.19
C GLY A 222 30.07 -30.17 12.96
N LEU A 223 29.50 -29.17 12.28
CA LEU A 223 28.61 -29.38 11.11
C LEU A 223 29.32 -29.78 9.81
N CYS A 224 30.64 -29.88 9.82
CA CYS A 224 31.45 -30.26 8.68
C CYS A 224 32.62 -31.12 9.16
N SER A 225 33.17 -31.90 8.24
CA SER A 225 34.35 -32.72 8.45
C SER A 225 35.53 -32.12 7.70
N VAL A 226 36.68 -32.02 8.37
CA VAL A 226 37.95 -31.70 7.73
C VAL A 226 38.54 -33.01 7.19
N PRO A 227 38.96 -33.07 5.91
CA PRO A 227 39.73 -34.19 5.37
C PRO A 227 40.98 -34.48 6.23
N LEU A 228 41.36 -35.75 6.35
CA LEU A 228 42.43 -36.18 7.26
C LEU A 228 43.76 -35.48 6.93
N GLU A 229 44.02 -35.29 5.65
CA GLU A 229 45.22 -34.66 5.08
C GLU A 229 45.33 -33.19 5.50
N LEU A 230 44.21 -32.49 5.65
CA LEU A 230 44.15 -31.08 6.02
C LEU A 230 44.01 -30.86 7.54
N LYS A 231 43.79 -31.92 8.32
CA LYS A 231 43.55 -31.82 9.76
C LYS A 231 44.74 -31.26 10.52
N ALA A 232 45.96 -31.48 10.02
CA ALA A 232 47.20 -30.92 10.58
C ALA A 232 47.28 -29.38 10.41
N THR A 233 46.79 -28.85 9.29
CA THR A 233 46.87 -27.42 8.97
C THR A 233 45.60 -26.64 9.36
N THR A 234 44.44 -27.29 9.29
CA THR A 234 43.13 -26.67 9.56
C THR A 234 42.27 -27.65 10.37
N PRO A 235 42.45 -27.71 11.70
CA PRO A 235 41.82 -28.74 12.53
C PRO A 235 40.31 -28.55 12.72
N ARG A 236 39.78 -27.36 12.38
CA ARG A 236 38.37 -26.99 12.57
C ARG A 236 37.79 -26.47 11.26
N CYS A 237 36.54 -26.79 11.01
CA CYS A 237 35.75 -26.19 9.96
C CYS A 237 34.43 -25.69 10.54
N PHE A 238 33.77 -24.80 9.80
CA PHE A 238 32.50 -24.23 10.21
C PHE A 238 31.49 -24.35 9.07
N GLY A 239 30.34 -24.98 9.34
CA GLY A 239 29.32 -25.25 8.33
C GLY A 239 28.53 -24.00 7.93
N GLN A 240 27.93 -23.99 6.74
CA GLN A 240 27.05 -22.89 6.30
C GLN A 240 25.74 -22.85 7.10
N TYR A 241 25.10 -21.67 7.13
CA TYR A 241 23.81 -21.50 7.77
C TYR A 241 22.71 -22.31 7.06
N SER A 242 21.84 -22.92 7.85
CA SER A 242 20.53 -23.43 7.43
C SER A 242 19.66 -23.59 8.66
N ARG A 243 18.33 -23.54 8.48
CA ARG A 243 17.38 -23.60 9.61
C ARG A 243 17.52 -24.87 10.48
N SER A 244 17.99 -25.99 9.94
CA SER A 244 18.21 -27.22 10.74
C SER A 244 19.54 -27.22 11.52
N ARG A 245 20.49 -26.38 11.10
CA ARG A 245 21.86 -26.33 11.64
C ARG A 245 22.11 -25.15 12.58
N ARG A 246 21.13 -24.26 12.74
CA ARG A 246 21.15 -23.12 13.67
C ARG A 246 21.39 -23.57 15.11
N ASP A 247 22.15 -22.76 15.83
CA ASP A 247 22.31 -22.92 17.26
C ASP A 247 21.17 -22.22 18.00
N MET A 248 20.54 -22.94 18.92
CA MET A 248 19.45 -22.46 19.78
C MET A 248 19.72 -22.79 21.25
N SER A 249 20.93 -23.26 21.56
CA SER A 249 21.29 -23.70 22.89
C SER A 249 21.55 -22.50 23.81
N TRP A 250 21.27 -22.68 25.10
CA TRP A 250 21.77 -21.75 26.10
C TRP A 250 23.29 -21.89 26.20
N HIS A 251 23.98 -20.76 26.30
CA HIS A 251 25.43 -20.71 26.52
C HIS A 251 25.75 -19.85 27.74
N PRO A 252 26.75 -20.23 28.54
CA PRO A 252 27.31 -19.32 29.53
C PRO A 252 27.99 -18.14 28.83
N ILE A 253 28.18 -17.04 29.56
CA ILE A 253 28.81 -15.82 29.04
C ILE A 253 30.14 -16.16 28.37
N GLY A 254 30.34 -15.61 27.17
CA GLY A 254 31.53 -15.87 26.37
C GLY A 254 31.60 -17.26 25.75
N TRP A 255 30.42 -17.83 25.48
CA TRP A 255 30.23 -19.13 24.83
C TRP A 255 30.87 -20.32 25.58
N GLY A 256 31.22 -20.13 26.86
CA GLY A 256 31.81 -21.16 27.73
C GLY A 256 33.30 -21.41 27.55
N TRP A 257 33.99 -20.60 26.74
CA TRP A 257 35.43 -20.73 26.53
C TRP A 257 36.23 -19.44 26.69
N SER A 258 35.60 -18.27 26.85
CA SER A 258 36.33 -17.05 27.19
C SER A 258 36.55 -16.90 28.70
N ASP A 259 37.64 -16.23 29.06
CA ASP A 259 37.90 -15.85 30.45
C ASP A 259 36.90 -14.77 30.91
N GLN A 260 36.20 -15.04 32.01
CA GLN A 260 35.16 -14.18 32.58
C GLN A 260 35.67 -13.30 33.73
N THR A 261 36.95 -13.43 34.11
CA THR A 261 37.54 -12.79 35.30
C THR A 261 37.57 -11.27 35.27
N GLN A 262 37.32 -10.65 34.10
CA GLN A 262 37.34 -9.20 33.93
C GLN A 262 35.96 -8.53 34.01
N LEU A 263 34.87 -9.29 34.23
CA LEU A 263 33.52 -8.74 34.32
C LEU A 263 33.12 -8.46 35.76
N ASP A 264 32.66 -7.25 36.03
CA ASP A 264 32.01 -6.93 37.29
C ASP A 264 30.62 -7.58 37.38
N ALA A 265 30.11 -7.80 38.60
CA ALA A 265 28.82 -8.48 38.82
C ALA A 265 27.63 -7.80 38.13
N THR A 266 27.66 -6.47 38.01
CA THR A 266 26.64 -5.67 37.33
C THR A 266 26.72 -5.81 35.81
N GLU A 267 27.93 -5.84 35.24
CA GLU A 267 28.15 -6.08 33.81
C GLU A 267 27.75 -7.49 33.42
N TYR A 268 28.08 -8.47 34.26
CA TYR A 268 27.67 -9.86 34.07
C TYR A 268 26.15 -9.98 33.90
N GLN A 269 25.38 -9.40 34.83
CA GLN A 269 23.92 -9.45 34.80
C GLN A 269 23.33 -8.74 33.56
N LYS A 270 23.98 -7.65 33.11
CA LYS A 270 23.56 -6.91 31.93
C LYS A 270 23.81 -7.69 30.63
N LEU A 271 24.95 -8.37 30.54
CA LEU A 271 25.39 -9.07 29.32
C LEU A 271 24.89 -10.51 29.22
N GLU A 272 24.44 -11.13 30.32
CA GLU A 272 23.92 -12.50 30.34
C GLU A 272 22.83 -12.73 29.28
N TYR A 273 21.94 -11.76 29.11
CA TYR A 273 20.87 -11.84 28.12
C TYR A 273 21.39 -11.96 26.67
N ALA A 274 22.58 -11.41 26.38
CA ALA A 274 23.21 -11.50 25.06
C ALA A 274 23.75 -12.90 24.72
N PHE A 275 23.83 -13.82 25.69
CA PHE A 275 24.24 -15.22 25.48
C PHE A 275 23.08 -16.21 25.61
N ASN A 276 21.86 -15.71 25.86
CA ASN A 276 20.66 -16.52 25.86
C ASN A 276 19.95 -16.47 24.50
N TYR A 277 19.57 -17.63 23.99
CA TYR A 277 18.87 -17.72 22.71
C TYR A 277 17.41 -17.25 22.87
N THR A 278 16.97 -16.38 21.96
CA THR A 278 15.58 -15.92 21.87
C THR A 278 14.93 -16.43 20.58
N ALA A 279 13.75 -17.03 20.72
CA ALA A 279 13.02 -17.60 19.60
C ALA A 279 12.33 -16.53 18.75
N GLU A 280 12.13 -16.83 17.47
CA GLU A 280 11.49 -15.93 16.48
C GLU A 280 10.09 -15.48 16.92
N ASP A 281 9.28 -16.39 17.47
CA ASP A 281 7.94 -16.09 17.98
C ASP A 281 7.95 -15.12 19.17
N THR A 282 8.98 -15.19 20.00
CA THR A 282 9.12 -14.27 21.15
C THR A 282 9.56 -12.88 20.70
N LEU A 283 10.38 -12.82 19.65
CA LEU A 283 10.84 -11.56 19.06
C LEU A 283 9.82 -10.95 18.08
N ASN A 284 8.79 -11.71 17.66
CA ASN A 284 7.91 -11.36 16.55
C ASN A 284 8.70 -10.95 15.28
N SER A 285 9.86 -11.56 15.08
CA SER A 285 10.77 -11.21 13.99
C SER A 285 10.55 -12.13 12.79
N LEU A 286 10.63 -11.57 11.59
CA LEU A 286 10.49 -12.28 10.33
C LEU A 286 11.85 -12.77 9.82
N VAL A 287 11.82 -13.63 8.81
CA VAL A 287 13.03 -14.08 8.11
C VAL A 287 13.67 -12.88 7.41
N TYR A 288 14.95 -12.65 7.70
CA TYR A 288 15.76 -11.68 6.98
C TYR A 288 16.36 -12.32 5.73
N GLN A 289 16.09 -11.73 4.57
CA GLN A 289 16.69 -12.13 3.30
C GLN A 289 18.00 -11.38 3.07
N GLY A 290 19.12 -12.03 3.41
CA GLY A 290 20.47 -11.50 3.16
C GLY A 290 20.95 -11.71 1.71
N ARG A 291 22.17 -11.25 1.42
CA ARG A 291 22.80 -11.45 0.10
C ARG A 291 23.31 -12.87 -0.07
N ILE A 292 23.75 -13.50 1.03
CA ILE A 292 24.35 -14.84 1.03
C ILE A 292 23.30 -15.88 1.42
N ASN A 293 22.49 -15.62 2.44
CA ASN A 293 21.52 -16.59 2.93
C ASN A 293 20.25 -15.91 3.49
N ALA A 294 19.20 -16.71 3.68
CA ALA A 294 18.02 -16.31 4.42
C ALA A 294 18.19 -16.72 5.88
N TYR A 295 18.00 -15.79 6.81
CA TYR A 295 18.20 -16.00 8.25
C TYR A 295 16.88 -15.89 8.98
N ASP A 296 16.66 -16.75 9.97
CA ASP A 296 15.45 -16.75 10.79
C ASP A 296 15.36 -15.53 11.72
N GLY A 297 14.16 -15.32 12.29
CA GLY A 297 13.90 -14.19 13.19
C GLY A 297 14.49 -14.38 14.60
N GLY A 298 14.97 -15.58 14.94
CA GLY A 298 15.57 -15.87 16.24
C GLY A 298 17.04 -15.44 16.34
N GLY A 299 17.61 -15.55 17.54
CA GLY A 299 19.03 -15.32 17.75
C GLY A 299 19.41 -14.95 19.18
N TYR A 300 20.68 -14.60 19.35
CA TYR A 300 21.23 -14.06 20.59
C TYR A 300 21.21 -12.53 20.51
N LEU A 301 20.70 -11.84 21.52
CA LEU A 301 20.33 -10.43 21.40
C LEU A 301 21.05 -9.54 22.42
N TYR A 302 21.73 -8.52 21.95
CA TYR A 302 22.20 -7.39 22.76
C TYR A 302 21.36 -6.14 22.47
N LYS A 303 21.05 -5.36 23.52
CA LYS A 303 20.21 -4.17 23.43
C LYS A 303 21.04 -2.93 23.75
N PHE A 304 21.06 -1.95 22.85
CA PHE A 304 21.77 -0.70 23.07
C PHE A 304 20.96 0.24 23.98
N ILE A 305 21.00 -0.03 25.29
CA ILE A 305 20.30 0.76 26.31
C ILE A 305 21.34 1.43 27.22
N GLY A 306 21.35 2.76 27.23
CA GLY A 306 22.25 3.54 28.07
C GLY A 306 22.82 4.75 27.34
N ASP A 307 23.80 5.39 27.97
CA ASP A 307 24.60 6.46 27.38
C ASP A 307 25.77 5.89 26.57
N ASP A 308 26.35 6.70 25.68
CA ASP A 308 27.43 6.26 24.79
C ASP A 308 28.61 5.62 25.53
N LYS A 309 28.94 6.10 26.74
CA LYS A 309 30.06 5.56 27.52
C LYS A 309 29.79 4.14 28.00
N THR A 310 28.59 3.87 28.50
CA THR A 310 28.23 2.50 28.93
C THR A 310 28.10 1.57 27.74
N LEU A 311 27.52 2.04 26.63
CA LEU A 311 27.44 1.25 25.39
C LEU A 311 28.83 0.89 24.85
N ILE A 312 29.78 1.83 24.86
CA ILE A 312 31.17 1.55 24.45
C ILE A 312 31.82 0.53 25.37
N SER A 313 31.60 0.61 26.69
CA SER A 313 32.11 -0.37 27.66
C SER A 313 31.57 -1.76 27.37
N ASP A 314 30.25 -1.89 27.23
CA ASP A 314 29.59 -3.16 26.94
C ASP A 314 30.09 -3.80 25.64
N ILE A 315 30.25 -3.00 24.57
CA ILE A 315 30.74 -3.49 23.28
C ILE A 315 32.18 -3.98 23.38
N ARG A 316 33.04 -3.31 24.15
CA ARG A 316 34.40 -3.80 24.42
C ARG A 316 34.40 -5.11 25.19
N SER A 317 33.51 -5.26 26.15
CA SER A 317 33.30 -6.52 26.88
C SER A 317 32.79 -7.63 25.96
N LEU A 318 31.82 -7.36 25.09
CA LEU A 318 31.36 -8.34 24.09
C LEU A 318 32.46 -8.74 23.10
N ARG A 319 33.33 -7.79 22.72
CA ARG A 319 34.50 -8.05 21.87
C ARG A 319 35.52 -8.96 22.57
N SER A 320 35.81 -8.71 23.85
CA SER A 320 36.75 -9.54 24.63
C SER A 320 36.21 -10.96 24.85
N LEU A 321 34.91 -11.09 25.07
CA LEU A 321 34.18 -12.35 25.19
C LEU A 321 33.99 -13.09 23.87
N LYS A 322 34.48 -12.54 22.75
CA LYS A 322 34.33 -13.11 21.40
C LYS A 322 32.87 -13.39 21.06
N TRP A 323 31.97 -12.44 21.37
CA TRP A 323 30.55 -12.58 21.05
C TRP A 323 30.36 -12.91 19.56
N ILE A 324 31.02 -12.18 18.67
CA ILE A 324 31.15 -12.56 17.25
C ILE A 324 32.38 -13.47 17.08
N ASP A 325 32.14 -14.73 16.75
CA ASP A 325 33.18 -15.74 16.47
C ASP A 325 32.96 -16.47 15.13
N ALA A 326 33.75 -17.51 14.87
CA ALA A 326 33.70 -18.30 13.63
C ALA A 326 32.41 -19.14 13.43
N LEU A 327 31.59 -19.33 14.46
CA LEU A 327 30.27 -19.98 14.36
C LEU A 327 29.16 -18.98 14.00
N THR A 328 29.46 -17.69 14.06
CA THR A 328 28.54 -16.62 13.64
C THR A 328 28.35 -16.63 12.13
N ARG A 329 27.10 -16.48 11.68
CA ARG A 329 26.77 -16.43 10.24
C ARG A 329 26.15 -15.12 9.81
N ALA A 330 25.49 -14.42 10.74
CA ALA A 330 25.07 -13.05 10.53
C ALA A 330 24.99 -12.32 11.87
N VAL A 331 25.21 -11.01 11.81
CA VAL A 331 24.89 -10.05 12.87
C VAL A 331 24.00 -8.98 12.24
N LEU A 332 22.82 -8.79 12.82
CA LEU A 332 21.80 -7.88 12.35
C LEU A 332 21.61 -6.79 13.41
N ILE A 333 21.69 -5.54 12.99
CA ILE A 333 21.46 -4.39 13.85
C ILE A 333 20.19 -3.69 13.36
N GLU A 334 19.18 -3.67 14.21
CA GLU A 334 17.82 -3.21 13.90
C GLU A 334 17.52 -1.93 14.71
N ILE A 335 17.03 -0.90 14.01
CA ILE A 335 16.67 0.40 14.59
C ILE A 335 15.35 0.88 14.00
N ALA A 336 14.41 1.25 14.87
CA ALA A 336 13.21 1.98 14.47
C ALA A 336 13.38 3.48 14.76
N VAL A 337 13.05 4.32 13.79
CA VAL A 337 13.13 5.78 13.91
C VAL A 337 11.86 6.44 13.41
N TYR A 338 11.58 7.63 13.92
CA TYR A 338 10.47 8.48 13.52
C TYR A 338 11.01 9.86 13.12
N ASN A 339 10.62 10.34 11.95
CA ASN A 339 10.93 11.68 11.49
C ASN A 339 9.75 12.62 11.81
N PRO A 340 9.89 13.58 12.76
CA PRO A 340 8.80 14.47 13.13
C PRO A 340 8.39 15.45 12.02
N ALA A 341 9.31 15.83 11.14
CA ALA A 341 9.06 16.81 10.08
C ALA A 341 8.15 16.24 8.98
N SER A 342 8.38 14.98 8.58
CA SER A 342 7.58 14.29 7.56
C SER A 342 6.52 13.35 8.15
N GLN A 343 6.52 13.12 9.47
CA GLN A 343 5.63 12.19 10.19
C GLN A 343 5.72 10.74 9.69
N LEU A 344 6.90 10.35 9.21
CA LEU A 344 7.16 9.01 8.68
C LEU A 344 8.01 8.21 9.67
N PHE A 345 7.71 6.92 9.76
CA PHE A 345 8.56 5.96 10.45
C PHE A 345 9.54 5.36 9.45
N ALA A 346 10.73 5.03 9.93
CA ALA A 346 11.69 4.27 9.16
C ALA A 346 12.31 3.18 10.02
N GLU A 347 12.57 2.04 9.39
CA GLU A 347 13.33 0.94 9.96
C GLU A 347 14.67 0.88 9.25
N VAL A 348 15.76 0.92 10.03
CA VAL A 348 17.13 0.79 9.55
C VAL A 348 17.63 -0.58 9.99
N LEU A 349 17.99 -1.40 9.02
CA LEU A 349 18.56 -2.72 9.21
C LEU A 349 19.97 -2.76 8.62
N ILE A 350 20.96 -2.94 9.49
CA ILE A 350 22.36 -3.07 9.13
C ILE A 350 22.77 -4.52 9.35
N ALA A 351 23.27 -5.19 8.33
CA ALA A 351 23.56 -6.61 8.38
C ALA A 351 25.01 -6.89 8.00
N PHE A 352 25.68 -7.68 8.83
CA PHE A 352 27.00 -8.25 8.57
C PHE A 352 26.83 -9.74 8.35
N GLU A 353 26.96 -10.22 7.12
CA GLU A 353 26.94 -11.64 6.81
C GLU A 353 28.37 -12.21 6.90
N LEU A 354 28.53 -13.31 7.62
CA LEU A 354 29.82 -13.98 7.86
C LEU A 354 29.79 -15.38 7.23
N PRO A 355 30.11 -15.52 5.94
CA PRO A 355 30.33 -16.83 5.36
C PRO A 355 31.42 -17.59 6.13
N GLY A 356 31.39 -18.92 6.09
CA GLY A 356 32.29 -19.80 6.88
C GLY A 356 33.80 -19.62 6.67
N ASN A 357 34.23 -18.70 5.80
CA ASN A 357 35.61 -18.27 5.57
C ASN A 357 36.03 -17.05 6.40
N ARG A 358 35.21 -16.58 7.35
CA ARG A 358 35.45 -15.41 8.23
C ARG A 358 35.52 -14.05 7.52
N ALA A 359 35.25 -13.99 6.22
CA ALA A 359 35.01 -12.72 5.56
C ALA A 359 33.71 -12.11 6.10
N VAL A 360 33.61 -10.79 6.09
CA VAL A 360 32.40 -10.06 6.44
C VAL A 360 31.85 -9.40 5.17
N THR A 361 30.55 -9.53 4.93
CA THR A 361 29.84 -8.82 3.87
C THR A 361 28.83 -7.88 4.50
N PRO A 362 29.11 -6.57 4.55
CA PRO A 362 28.21 -5.58 5.11
C PRO A 362 27.09 -5.22 4.13
N SER A 363 25.91 -4.94 4.66
CA SER A 363 24.77 -4.40 3.91
C SER A 363 23.89 -3.54 4.81
N CYS A 364 23.17 -2.60 4.21
CA CYS A 364 22.28 -1.70 4.92
C CYS A 364 21.02 -1.44 4.09
N GLU A 365 19.88 -1.72 4.72
CA GLU A 365 18.55 -1.52 4.18
C GLU A 365 17.79 -0.53 5.07
N VAL A 366 17.07 0.38 4.42
CA VAL A 366 16.20 1.34 5.09
C VAL A 366 14.82 1.23 4.46
N GLN A 367 13.82 0.93 5.28
CA GLN A 367 12.42 0.83 4.89
C GLN A 367 11.63 1.98 5.50
N ILE A 368 10.75 2.59 4.72
CA ILE A 368 9.90 3.70 5.16
C ILE A 368 8.48 3.18 5.34
N ALA A 369 7.86 3.53 6.47
CA ALA A 369 6.48 3.18 6.78
C ALA A 369 5.69 4.43 7.17
N ASN A 370 4.58 4.67 6.47
CA ASN A 370 3.60 5.66 6.87
C ASN A 370 2.56 5.03 7.81
N LEU A 371 2.93 4.87 9.09
CA LEU A 371 2.00 4.32 10.11
C LEU A 371 0.88 5.30 10.47
N MET A 372 1.07 6.60 10.20
CA MET A 372 0.10 7.65 10.48
C MET A 372 -1.00 7.76 9.41
N ALA A 373 -0.84 7.12 8.25
CA ALA A 373 -1.83 7.13 7.16
C ALA A 373 -3.22 6.67 7.62
N PHE A 374 -3.27 5.76 8.61
CA PHE A 374 -4.51 5.20 9.15
C PHE A 374 -5.12 6.02 10.29
N GLN A 375 -4.42 7.03 10.78
CA GLN A 375 -4.88 7.87 11.90
C GLN A 375 -5.79 9.02 11.45
N VAL A 376 -5.84 9.31 10.15
CA VAL A 376 -6.79 10.30 9.58
C VAL A 376 -8.17 9.65 9.44
N THR A 377 -8.91 9.70 10.54
CA THR A 377 -10.37 9.60 10.76
C THR A 377 -11.14 8.47 10.07
N GLY A 378 -12.15 7.92 10.76
CA GLY A 378 -13.04 6.86 10.25
C GLY A 378 -13.67 7.12 8.87
N VAL A 379 -13.57 8.34 8.33
CA VAL A 379 -13.90 8.72 6.96
C VAL A 379 -13.06 7.98 5.93
N ASN A 380 -11.80 7.61 6.18
CA ASN A 380 -11.00 6.83 5.23
C ASN A 380 -11.39 5.35 5.21
N VAL A 381 -11.62 4.72 6.35
CA VAL A 381 -12.13 3.33 6.39
C VAL A 381 -13.56 3.27 5.85
N ILE A 382 -14.40 4.24 6.18
CA ILE A 382 -15.72 4.40 5.57
C ILE A 382 -15.56 4.63 4.08
N LEU A 383 -14.70 5.53 3.57
CA LEU A 383 -14.48 5.72 2.14
C LEU A 383 -13.95 4.46 1.45
N GLN A 384 -13.08 3.67 2.07
CA GLN A 384 -12.59 2.41 1.49
C GLN A 384 -13.70 1.34 1.49
N LEU A 385 -14.44 1.18 2.58
CA LEU A 385 -15.60 0.29 2.66
C LEU A 385 -16.77 0.75 1.78
N TRP A 386 -16.95 2.05 1.62
CA TRP A 386 -17.97 2.69 0.77
C TRP A 386 -17.55 2.56 -0.69
N LYS A 387 -16.26 2.68 -1.04
CA LYS A 387 -15.72 2.36 -2.37
C LYS A 387 -15.92 0.89 -2.72
N VAL A 388 -15.62 -0.05 -1.82
CA VAL A 388 -15.82 -1.50 -2.05
C VAL A 388 -17.31 -1.86 -2.10
N ARG A 389 -18.13 -1.32 -1.19
CA ARG A 389 -19.58 -1.56 -1.15
C ARG A 389 -20.31 -0.92 -2.33
N HIS A 390 -19.91 0.28 -2.78
CA HIS A 390 -20.42 0.89 -4.00
C HIS A 390 -19.91 0.20 -5.26
N PHE A 391 -18.69 -0.33 -5.27
CA PHE A 391 -18.20 -1.13 -6.39
C PHE A 391 -18.97 -2.44 -6.50
N CYS A 392 -19.17 -3.17 -5.39
CA CYS A 392 -19.99 -4.38 -5.35
C CYS A 392 -21.47 -4.09 -5.66
N SER A 393 -22.05 -3.02 -5.12
CA SER A 393 -23.45 -2.68 -5.39
C SER A 393 -23.64 -2.17 -6.81
N ALA A 394 -22.74 -1.33 -7.35
CA ALA A 394 -22.76 -0.91 -8.75
C ALA A 394 -22.59 -2.12 -9.67
N TYR A 395 -21.65 -3.03 -9.38
CA TYR A 395 -21.45 -4.28 -10.14
C TYR A 395 -22.69 -5.19 -10.11
N LEU A 396 -23.32 -5.35 -8.93
CA LEU A 396 -24.56 -6.13 -8.79
C LEU A 396 -25.74 -5.48 -9.52
N LEU A 397 -25.85 -4.15 -9.44
CA LEU A 397 -26.91 -3.38 -10.10
C LEU A 397 -26.70 -3.33 -11.62
N LEU A 398 -25.46 -3.33 -12.09
CA LEU A 398 -25.12 -3.44 -13.52
C LEU A 398 -25.33 -4.85 -14.05
N LEU A 399 -25.02 -5.90 -13.28
CA LEU A 399 -25.37 -7.29 -13.61
C LEU A 399 -26.90 -7.47 -13.70
N LEU A 400 -27.65 -6.89 -12.76
CA LEU A 400 -29.11 -6.90 -12.77
C LEU A 400 -29.68 -6.12 -13.97
N LEU A 401 -29.10 -4.97 -14.34
CA LEU A 401 -29.49 -4.20 -15.51
C LEU A 401 -29.08 -4.85 -16.84
N LEU A 402 -28.05 -5.70 -16.85
CA LEU A 402 -27.61 -6.48 -18.02
C LEU A 402 -28.44 -7.76 -18.24
N LEU A 403 -29.11 -8.25 -17.19
CA LEU A 403 -30.03 -9.40 -17.23
C LEU A 403 -31.45 -9.03 -17.72
N VAL A 404 -31.78 -7.73 -17.86
CA VAL A 404 -33.03 -7.19 -18.43
C VAL A 404 -32.81 -6.60 -19.83
#